data_AF-A0A959Y1C0-F1
#
_entry.id   AF-A0A959Y1C0-F1
#
_cell.length_a   1.000
_cell.length_b   1.000
_cell.length_c   1.000
_cell.angle_alpha   90.00
_cell.angle_beta   90.00
_cell.angle_gamma   90.00
#
_symmetry.space_group_name_H-M   'P 1'
#
loop_
_entity.id
_entity.type
_entity.pdbx_description
1 polymer ?
#
loop_
_entity_poly.entity_id
_entity_poly.type
_entity_poly.pdbx_seq_one_letter_code
_entity_poly.pdbx_strand_id
1 'polypeptide(L)'
;MKKILLVSLILSASYSFISCSSKETAQSVAEEWCNLNAKVKKAAEGPEYEAAKQARKEYEEKMEAKYKDNEAFMKEVKEIAEKCD
;
A
#
# COMPACT_ATOMS: atom_id res chain seq x y z
N MET A 1 -18.27 -27.20 -35.27
CA MET A 1 -17.52 -26.13 -35.98
C MET A 1 -17.48 -24.90 -35.09
N LYS A 2 -16.26 -24.35 -34.94
CA LYS A 2 -15.78 -23.27 -34.05
C LYS A 2 -16.63 -21.99 -34.06
N LYS A 3 -16.81 -21.35 -32.89
CA LYS A 3 -16.42 -19.96 -32.50
C LYS A 3 -16.44 -19.87 -30.96
N ILE A 4 -15.33 -20.00 -30.23
CA ILE A 4 -14.30 -18.99 -29.91
C ILE A 4 -14.79 -17.88 -28.95
N LEU A 5 -14.31 -17.99 -27.69
CA LEU A 5 -13.76 -16.97 -26.79
C LEU A 5 -14.46 -15.60 -26.65
N LEU A 6 -15.05 -15.36 -25.46
CA LEU A 6 -14.97 -14.11 -24.69
C LEU A 6 -15.06 -14.53 -23.20
N VAL A 7 -13.93 -14.77 -22.50
CA VAL A 7 -13.10 -13.74 -21.82
C VAL A 7 -13.98 -13.01 -20.79
N SER A 8 -13.98 -13.47 -19.54
CA SER A 8 -13.16 -12.94 -18.43
C SER A 8 -13.52 -11.52 -18.00
N LEU A 9 -13.51 -11.34 -16.68
CA LEU A 9 -13.52 -10.05 -15.97
C LEU A 9 -14.79 -9.22 -16.17
N ILE A 10 -15.56 -9.05 -15.10
CA ILE A 10 -15.57 -7.78 -14.36
C ILE A 10 -16.06 -8.17 -12.97
N LEU A 11 -15.09 -8.55 -12.13
CA LEU A 11 -15.22 -8.53 -10.70
C LEU A 11 -15.54 -7.06 -10.37
N SER A 12 -16.79 -6.81 -10.02
CA SER A 12 -17.32 -5.50 -9.64
C SER A 12 -16.72 -5.05 -8.30
N ALA A 13 -15.40 -4.84 -8.28
CA ALA A 13 -14.70 -4.11 -7.26
C ALA A 13 -14.91 -2.63 -7.57
N SER A 14 -16.10 -2.13 -7.25
CA SER A 14 -16.33 -0.71 -7.02
C SER A 14 -15.51 -0.30 -5.78
N TYR A 15 -14.20 -0.13 -5.99
CA TYR A 15 -13.35 0.70 -5.17
C TYR A 15 -13.87 2.12 -5.34
N SER A 16 -14.87 2.45 -4.54
CA SER A 16 -15.20 3.83 -4.22
C SER A 16 -13.96 4.43 -3.57
N PHE A 17 -13.07 5.00 -4.38
CA PHE A 17 -12.14 6.01 -3.93
C PHE A 17 -12.96 7.23 -3.53
N ILE A 18 -13.57 7.16 -2.34
CA ILE A 18 -13.93 8.33 -1.56
C ILE A 18 -12.59 8.98 -1.24
N SER A 19 -12.14 9.85 -2.14
CA SER A 19 -11.07 10.80 -1.89
C SER A 19 -11.59 11.78 -0.85
N CYS A 20 -11.51 11.38 0.42
CA CYS A 20 -11.55 12.30 1.52
C CYS A 20 -10.22 13.05 1.47
N SER A 21 -10.27 14.29 1.00
CA SER A 21 -9.13 15.17 0.75
C SER A 21 -8.56 15.75 2.06
N SER A 22 -8.17 14.89 2.99
CA SER A 22 -7.19 15.22 4.01
C SER A 22 -5.81 15.09 3.37
N LYS A 23 -5.05 16.19 3.35
CA LYS A 23 -3.67 16.20 2.86
C LYS A 23 -2.87 15.22 3.72
N GLU A 24 -2.35 14.14 3.13
CA GLU A 24 -1.49 13.19 3.82
C GLU A 24 -0.27 13.94 4.38
N THR A 25 -0.01 13.77 5.68
CA THR A 25 1.20 14.28 6.36
C THR A 25 2.25 13.18 6.44
N ALA A 26 3.51 13.56 6.62
CA ALA A 26 4.60 12.58 6.80
C ALA A 26 4.30 11.61 7.96
N GLN A 27 3.72 12.12 9.05
CA GLN A 27 3.26 11.31 10.16
C GLN A 27 2.18 10.30 9.75
N SER A 28 1.12 10.72 9.06
CA SER A 28 0.06 9.77 8.64
C SER A 28 0.58 8.72 7.66
N VAL A 29 1.53 9.08 6.80
CA VAL A 29 2.13 8.17 5.84
C VAL A 29 3.01 7.14 6.53
N ALA A 30 3.81 7.58 7.51
CA ALA A 30 4.65 6.72 8.31
C ALA A 30 3.82 5.80 9.23
N GLU A 31 2.77 6.31 9.90
CA GLU A 31 1.87 5.52 10.75
C GLU A 31 1.22 4.37 9.97
N GLU A 32 0.75 4.63 8.75
CA GLU A 32 0.17 3.58 7.91
C GLU A 32 1.22 2.54 7.50
N TRP A 33 2.44 2.98 7.15
CA TRP A 33 3.55 2.06 6.88
C TRP A 33 3.86 1.19 8.11
N CYS A 34 3.94 1.78 9.30
CA CYS A 34 4.17 1.08 10.56
C CYS A 34 3.09 0.01 10.82
N ASN A 35 1.83 0.34 10.57
CA ASN A 35 0.71 -0.60 10.72
C ASN A 35 0.83 -1.78 9.75
N LEU A 36 1.18 -1.54 8.49
CA LEU A 36 1.39 -2.58 7.49
C LEU A 36 2.60 -3.46 7.85
N ASN A 37 3.71 -2.85 8.26
CA ASN A 37 4.90 -3.56 8.71
C ASN A 37 4.62 -4.43 9.95
N ALA A 38 3.84 -3.93 10.91
CA ALA A 38 3.41 -4.70 12.07
C ALA A 38 2.54 -5.91 11.70
N LYS A 39 1.68 -5.80 10.67
CA LYS A 39 0.92 -6.94 10.14
C LYS A 39 1.84 -8.00 9.56
N VAL A 40 2.87 -7.59 8.80
CA VAL A 40 3.90 -8.52 8.29
C VAL A 40 4.64 -9.22 9.43
N LYS A 41 5.07 -8.47 10.45
CA LYS A 41 5.81 -9.02 11.60
C LYS A 41 4.98 -9.98 12.46
N LYS A 42 3.65 -9.79 12.51
CA LYS A 42 2.73 -10.61 13.33
C LYS A 42 2.11 -11.77 12.56
N ALA A 43 2.14 -11.75 11.23
CA ALA A 43 1.59 -12.81 10.40
C ALA A 43 2.44 -14.08 10.51
N ALA A 44 1.77 -15.23 10.64
CA ALA A 44 2.44 -16.52 10.49
C ALA A 44 2.89 -16.71 9.04
N GLU A 45 4.00 -17.41 8.83
CA GLU A 45 4.48 -17.75 7.49
C GLU A 45 3.37 -18.46 6.69
N GLY A 46 3.13 -17.99 5.46
CA GLY A 46 2.05 -18.50 4.62
C GLY A 46 1.27 -17.39 3.90
N PRO A 47 0.04 -17.68 3.44
CA PRO A 47 -0.74 -16.75 2.61
C PRO A 47 -1.00 -15.39 3.26
N GLU A 48 -1.15 -15.35 4.59
CA GLU A 48 -1.37 -14.10 5.34
C GLU A 48 -0.11 -13.23 5.39
N TYR A 49 1.07 -13.84 5.54
CA TYR A 49 2.35 -13.14 5.46
C TYR A 49 2.59 -12.55 4.07
N GLU A 50 2.34 -13.32 3.01
CA GLU A 50 2.51 -12.83 1.64
C GLU A 50 1.51 -11.72 1.31
N ALA A 51 0.26 -11.83 1.75
CA ALA A 51 -0.74 -10.77 1.58
C ALA A 51 -0.35 -9.48 2.34
N ALA A 52 0.13 -9.60 3.58
CA ALA A 52 0.59 -8.46 4.36
C ALA A 52 1.83 -7.79 3.73
N LYS A 53 2.75 -8.60 3.20
CA LYS A 53 3.98 -8.13 2.53
C LYS A 53 3.64 -7.42 1.23
N GLN A 54 2.72 -7.97 0.45
CA GLN A 54 2.24 -7.36 -0.78
C GLN A 54 1.54 -6.02 -0.50
N ALA A 55 0.67 -5.97 0.50
CA ALA A 55 -0.02 -4.72 0.89
C ALA A 55 0.98 -3.63 1.33
N ARG A 56 2.03 -3.99 2.09
CA ARG A 56 3.11 -3.06 2.45
C ARG A 56 3.87 -2.57 1.21
N LYS A 57 4.23 -3.48 0.29
CA LYS A 57 4.96 -3.14 -0.94
C LYS A 57 4.16 -2.22 -1.87
N GLU A 58 2.88 -2.50 -2.07
CA GLU A 58 1.98 -1.64 -2.87
C GLU A 58 1.85 -0.25 -2.27
N TYR A 59 1.81 -0.16 -0.93
CA TYR A 59 1.79 1.11 -0.24
C TYR A 59 3.11 1.88 -0.41
N GLU A 60 4.26 1.22 -0.24
CA GLU A 60 5.59 1.80 -0.49
C GLU A 60 5.70 2.34 -1.92
N GLU A 61 5.35 1.53 -2.93
CA GLU A 61 5.38 1.94 -4.34
C GLU A 61 4.44 3.12 -4.62
N LYS A 62 3.25 3.14 -4.01
CA LYS A 62 2.30 4.25 -4.15
C LYS A 62 2.84 5.55 -3.54
N MET A 63 3.43 5.49 -2.35
CA MET A 63 3.99 6.65 -1.68
C MET A 63 5.24 7.16 -2.40
N GLU A 64 6.11 6.26 -2.84
CA GLU A 64 7.27 6.61 -3.66
C GLU A 64 6.82 7.25 -4.97
N ALA A 65 5.87 6.68 -5.71
CA ALA A 65 5.38 7.26 -6.95
C ALA A 65 4.78 8.67 -6.75
N LYS A 66 4.13 8.91 -5.61
CA LYS A 66 3.47 10.18 -5.27
C LYS A 66 4.46 11.25 -4.79
N TYR A 67 5.52 10.86 -4.08
CA TYR A 67 6.41 11.77 -3.36
C TYR A 67 7.89 11.63 -3.74
N LYS A 68 8.24 10.86 -4.78
CA LYS A 68 9.62 10.67 -5.28
C LYS A 68 10.38 11.98 -5.52
N ASP A 69 9.68 13.01 -5.99
CA ASP A 69 10.27 14.31 -6.29
C ASP A 69 10.27 15.25 -5.07
N ASN A 70 9.77 14.78 -3.92
CA ASN A 70 9.74 15.48 -2.64
C ASN A 70 10.60 14.73 -1.60
N GLU A 71 11.91 14.78 -1.81
CA GLU A 71 12.90 14.12 -0.95
C GLU A 71 12.78 14.51 0.52
N ALA A 72 12.49 15.78 0.82
CA ALA A 72 12.32 16.26 2.19
C ALA A 72 11.15 15.56 2.90
N PHE A 73 10.01 15.41 2.21
CA PHE A 73 8.86 14.69 2.74
C PHE A 73 9.16 13.20 2.94
N MET A 74 9.78 12.54 1.96
CA MET A 74 10.12 11.12 2.07
C MET A 74 11.16 10.87 3.17
N LYS A 75 12.09 11.81 3.39
CA LYS A 75 13.03 11.75 4.51
C LYS A 75 12.29 11.82 5.85
N GLU A 76 11.35 12.75 6.01
CA GLU A 76 10.55 12.87 7.24
C GLU A 76 9.71 11.62 7.49
N VAL A 77 9.07 11.07 6.45
CA VAL A 77 8.34 9.79 6.52
C VAL A 77 9.26 8.69 7.04
N LYS A 78 10.47 8.57 6.49
CA LYS A 78 11.44 7.55 6.87
C LYS A 78 11.89 7.71 8.33
N GLU A 79 12.25 8.93 8.75
CA GLU A 79 12.67 9.21 10.13
C GLU A 79 11.58 8.87 11.17
N ILE A 80 10.30 9.03 10.80
CA ILE A 80 9.17 8.64 11.65
C ILE A 80 8.98 7.11 11.62
N ALA A 81 9.02 6.50 10.43
CA ALA A 81 8.82 5.06 10.24
C ALA A 81 9.91 4.20 10.92
N GLU A 82 11.16 4.68 10.96
CA GLU A 82 12.27 4.01 11.66
C GLU A 82 12.00 3.81 13.17
N LYS A 83 11.12 4.61 13.77
CA LYS A 83 10.74 4.43 15.19
C LYS A 83 9.79 3.25 15.41
N CYS A 84 9.23 2.70 14.34
CA CYS A 84 8.29 1.58 14.38
C CYS A 84 8.90 0.23 13.95
N ASP A 85 10.14 0.24 13.43
CA ASP A 85 10.83 -0.97 12.98
C ASP A 85 11.61 -1.63 14.13
#